data_AF-A0A2Z4V5A6-F1
#
_entry.id   AF-A0A2Z4V5A6-F1
#
_cell.length_a   1.000
_cell.length_b   1.000
_cell.length_c   1.000
_cell.angle_alpha   90.00
_cell.angle_beta   90.00
_cell.angle_gamma   90.00
#
_symmetry.space_group_name_H-M   'P 1'
#
loop_
_entity.id
_entity.type
_entity.pdbx_description
1 polymer ?
#
loop_
_entity_poly.entity_id
_entity_poly.type
_entity_poly.pdbx_seq_one_letter_code
_entity_poly.pdbx_strand_id
1 'polypeptide(L)'
;MPGGGPGPVNWRLTEKLTDGLDRILRPALRALTPPGERLHRLDWQHTGHDFDPHRVGGPGEPEWPGEVYPNGDYYLYLQPDLLFGTFGHPWEQTLCVWGAGLLAAVEAELTGLLGEPLRRRDGDG
;
A
#
# COMPACT_ATOMS: atom_id res chain seq x y z
N MET A 1 2.43 -27.58 11.62
CA MET A 1 2.59 -26.12 11.79
C MET A 1 2.02 -25.48 10.54
N PRO A 2 0.96 -24.68 10.60
CA PRO A 2 0.53 -23.97 9.40
C PRO A 2 1.65 -22.99 9.05
N GLY A 3 2.19 -23.11 7.83
CA GLY A 3 3.24 -22.22 7.33
C GLY A 3 2.77 -20.77 7.46
N GLY A 4 3.70 -19.89 7.86
CA GLY A 4 3.42 -18.46 7.91
C GLY A 4 2.87 -17.99 6.57
N GLY A 5 1.88 -17.09 6.60
CA GLY A 5 1.34 -16.48 5.39
C GLY A 5 2.44 -15.81 4.56
N PRO A 6 2.13 -15.38 3.33
CA PRO A 6 3.13 -14.73 2.47
C PRO A 6 3.73 -13.53 3.20
N GLY A 7 5.06 -13.48 3.27
CA GLY A 7 5.76 -12.34 3.81
C GLY A 7 5.74 -11.15 2.84
N PRO A 8 6.39 -10.03 3.21
CA PRO A 8 6.36 -8.82 2.40
C PRO A 8 6.95 -9.03 1.01
N VAL A 9 6.33 -8.40 0.02
CA VAL A 9 6.77 -8.42 -1.38
C VAL A 9 7.19 -7.00 -1.78
N ASN A 10 8.32 -6.89 -2.49
CA ASN A 10 8.92 -5.62 -2.87
C ASN A 10 9.03 -5.51 -4.39
N TRP A 11 8.52 -4.42 -4.96
CA TRP A 11 8.65 -4.08 -6.38
C TRP A 11 9.54 -2.88 -6.59
N ARG A 12 10.19 -2.83 -7.76
CA ARG A 12 10.85 -1.62 -8.24
C ARG A 12 9.81 -0.66 -8.80
N LEU A 13 9.86 0.58 -8.36
CA LEU A 13 9.08 1.68 -8.93
C LEU A 13 9.80 2.20 -10.18
N THR A 14 9.00 2.58 -11.18
CA THR A 14 9.50 3.29 -12.36
C THR A 14 8.73 4.61 -12.49
N GLU A 15 9.41 5.66 -12.96
CA GLU A 15 8.89 7.05 -12.99
C GLU A 15 7.58 7.25 -13.77
N LYS A 16 7.12 6.24 -14.52
CA LYS A 16 5.99 6.34 -15.45
C LYS A 16 4.67 5.74 -14.96
N LEU A 17 4.60 5.18 -13.74
CA LEU A 17 3.52 4.26 -13.34
C LEU A 17 2.70 4.72 -12.11
N THR A 18 2.71 6.01 -11.81
CA THR A 18 2.13 6.58 -10.59
C THR A 18 0.60 6.43 -10.49
N ASP A 19 -0.13 6.76 -11.56
CA ASP A 19 -1.60 6.62 -11.60
C ASP A 19 -2.07 5.16 -11.51
N GLY A 20 -1.27 4.22 -12.00
CA GLY A 20 -1.59 2.79 -11.96
C GLY A 20 -1.59 2.25 -10.53
N LEU A 21 -0.66 2.73 -9.70
CA LEU A 21 -0.56 2.32 -8.31
C LEU A 21 -1.79 2.72 -7.49
N ASP A 22 -2.29 3.94 -7.68
CA ASP A 22 -3.48 4.41 -6.99
C ASP A 22 -4.72 3.56 -7.32
N ARG A 23 -4.86 3.17 -8.59
CA ARG A 23 -5.97 2.32 -9.06
C ARG A 23 -5.93 0.92 -8.48
N ILE A 24 -4.75 0.40 -8.17
CA ILE A 24 -4.58 -0.94 -7.59
C ILE A 24 -4.68 -0.89 -6.06
N LEU A 25 -3.95 0.03 -5.42
CA LEU A 25 -3.78 0.04 -3.97
C LEU A 25 -4.99 0.62 -3.24
N ARG A 26 -5.58 1.73 -3.70
CA ARG A 26 -6.66 2.39 -2.95
C ARG A 26 -7.91 1.50 -2.80
N PRO A 27 -8.39 0.81 -3.86
CA PRO A 27 -9.52 -0.10 -3.71
C PRO A 27 -9.22 -1.28 -2.77
N ALA A 28 -8.02 -1.85 -2.85
CA ALA A 28 -7.62 -2.95 -1.97
C ALA A 28 -7.55 -2.48 -0.50
N LEU A 29 -6.86 -1.37 -0.22
CA LEU A 29 -6.78 -0.76 1.11
C LEU A 29 -8.18 -0.48 1.69
N ARG A 30 -9.10 0.05 0.88
CA ARG A 30 -10.51 0.25 1.29
C ARG A 30 -11.20 -1.08 1.58
N ALA A 31 -11.09 -2.07 0.71
CA ALA A 31 -11.78 -3.35 0.86
C ALA A 31 -11.32 -4.14 2.10
N LEU A 32 -10.04 -4.01 2.46
CA LEU A 32 -9.43 -4.66 3.64
C LEU A 32 -9.65 -3.91 4.96
N THR A 33 -10.08 -2.65 4.90
CA THR A 33 -10.42 -1.86 6.09
C THR A 33 -11.94 -1.95 6.31
N PRO A 34 -12.45 -2.46 7.43
CA PRO A 34 -13.88 -2.44 7.72
C PRO A 34 -14.46 -1.01 7.73
N PRO A 35 -15.73 -0.79 7.34
CA PRO A 35 -16.35 0.52 7.41
C PRO A 35 -16.31 1.11 8.84
N GLY A 36 -15.85 2.36 8.96
CA GLY A 36 -15.64 3.02 10.26
C GLY A 36 -14.27 2.78 10.90
N GLU A 37 -13.48 1.83 10.39
CA GLU A 37 -12.08 1.68 10.77
C GLU A 37 -11.17 2.63 9.97
N ARG A 38 -9.94 2.79 10.45
CA ARG A 38 -9.03 3.84 9.98
C ARG A 38 -7.80 3.26 9.31
N LEU A 39 -7.24 4.02 8.37
CA LEU A 39 -5.87 3.87 7.90
C LEU A 39 -5.06 5.09 8.34
N HIS A 40 -3.79 4.86 8.63
CA HIS A 40 -2.79 5.90 8.83
C HIS A 40 -2.00 6.07 7.54
N ARG A 41 -2.07 7.26 6.96
CA ARG A 41 -1.19 7.69 5.87
C ARG A 41 -0.08 8.54 6.47
N LEU A 42 1.16 8.11 6.32
CA LEU A 42 2.33 8.85 6.76
C LEU A 42 3.14 9.29 5.55
N ASP A 43 3.67 10.50 5.68
CA ASP A 43 4.54 11.15 4.72
C ASP A 43 5.65 11.80 5.50
N TRP A 44 6.86 11.30 5.30
CA TRP A 44 7.96 11.59 6.20
C TRP A 44 8.28 13.09 6.21
N GLN A 45 8.40 13.68 7.41
CA GLN A 45 8.48 15.13 7.67
C GLN A 45 7.24 15.97 7.31
N HIS A 46 6.17 15.35 6.81
CA HIS A 46 4.92 16.01 6.48
C HIS A 46 3.76 15.58 7.40
N THR A 47 2.62 16.26 7.27
CA THR A 47 1.41 15.94 8.03
C THR A 47 0.93 14.53 7.70
N GLY A 48 0.86 13.69 8.73
CA GLY A 48 0.18 12.40 8.65
C GLY A 48 -1.34 12.56 8.68
N HIS A 49 -2.05 11.60 8.08
CA HIS A 49 -3.50 11.58 8.05
C HIS A 49 -4.03 10.28 8.60
N ASP A 50 -4.95 10.39 9.54
CA ASP A 50 -5.79 9.29 9.95
C ASP A 50 -7.13 9.46 9.24
N PHE A 51 -7.61 8.45 8.54
CA PHE A 51 -8.86 8.57 7.78
C PHE A 51 -9.58 7.24 7.63
N ASP A 52 -10.90 7.31 7.42
CA ASP A 52 -11.71 6.15 7.03
C ASP A 52 -11.70 6.06 5.49
N PRO A 53 -11.12 5.00 4.89
CA PRO A 53 -11.01 4.89 3.44
C PRO A 53 -12.37 4.79 2.74
N HIS A 54 -13.46 4.49 3.45
CA HIS A 54 -14.83 4.46 2.91
C HIS A 54 -15.51 5.84 2.85
N ARG A 55 -14.87 6.89 3.34
CA ARG A 55 -15.43 8.26 3.42
C ARG A 55 -14.62 9.29 2.63
N VAL A 56 -13.79 8.85 1.69
CA VAL A 56 -12.91 9.69 0.88
C VAL A 56 -12.87 9.23 -0.57
N GLY A 57 -12.59 10.12 -1.52
CA GLY A 57 -12.38 9.79 -2.93
C GLY A 57 -13.65 9.43 -3.72
N GLY A 58 -14.83 9.47 -3.11
CA GLY A 58 -16.13 9.40 -3.80
C GLY A 58 -16.69 10.79 -4.20
N PRO A 59 -17.72 10.83 -5.06
CA PRO A 59 -18.38 12.09 -5.42
C PRO A 59 -18.96 12.82 -4.20
N GLY A 60 -18.49 14.05 -3.96
CA GLY A 60 -18.92 14.86 -2.81
C GLY A 60 -18.24 14.51 -1.48
N GLU A 61 -17.29 13.56 -1.48
CA GLU A 61 -16.46 13.24 -0.32
C GLU A 61 -15.14 14.03 -0.36
N PRO A 62 -14.45 14.18 0.79
CA PRO A 62 -13.08 14.67 0.81
C PRO A 62 -12.17 13.84 -0.10
N GLU A 63 -11.10 14.45 -0.60
CA GLU A 63 -10.10 13.73 -1.37
C GLU A 63 -9.42 12.64 -0.53
N TRP A 64 -8.98 11.57 -1.20
CA TRP A 64 -8.13 10.57 -0.57
C TRP A 64 -6.81 11.23 -0.12
N PRO A 65 -6.38 11.09 1.15
CA PRO A 65 -5.23 11.83 1.64
C PRO A 65 -3.91 11.39 1.00
N GLY A 66 -3.38 12.24 0.12
CA GLY A 66 -2.08 12.07 -0.53
C GLY A 66 -2.05 10.97 -1.59
N GLU A 67 -0.88 10.79 -2.17
CA GLU A 67 -0.59 9.76 -3.17
C GLU A 67 -0.22 8.42 -2.48
N VAL A 68 -0.26 7.30 -3.21
CA VAL A 68 0.22 6.00 -2.69
C VAL A 68 1.68 5.69 -3.02
N TYR A 69 2.37 6.62 -3.67
CA TYR A 69 3.73 6.41 -4.17
C TYR A 69 4.69 7.50 -3.66
N PRO A 70 5.98 7.16 -3.49
CA PRO A 70 6.98 8.13 -3.06
C PRO A 70 7.29 9.13 -4.18
N ASN A 71 7.00 10.41 -3.95
CA ASN A 71 7.30 11.52 -4.86
C ASN A 71 8.59 12.28 -4.48
N GLY A 72 9.41 11.67 -3.63
CA GLY A 72 10.61 12.29 -3.04
C GLY A 72 10.75 11.96 -1.56
N ASP A 73 9.62 11.74 -0.88
CA ASP A 73 9.54 11.36 0.53
C ASP A 73 9.11 9.90 0.74
N TYR A 74 9.16 9.42 1.99
CA TYR A 74 8.63 8.11 2.36
C TYR A 74 7.12 8.16 2.51
N TYR A 75 6.44 7.21 1.89
CA TYR A 75 4.98 7.10 1.94
C TYR A 75 4.58 5.78 2.57
N LEU A 76 3.71 5.85 3.59
CA LEU A 76 3.19 4.67 4.26
C LEU A 76 1.67 4.71 4.30
N TYR A 77 1.06 3.56 4.05
CA TYR A 77 -0.30 3.27 4.47
C TYR A 77 -0.26 2.14 5.47
N LEU A 78 -0.79 2.37 6.67
CA LEU A 78 -0.76 1.42 7.77
C LEU A 78 -2.18 1.17 8.27
N GLN A 79 -2.56 -0.11 8.35
CA GLN A 79 -3.64 -0.51 9.25
C GLN A 79 -3.16 -0.32 10.71
N PRO A 80 -4.02 0.12 11.65
CA PRO A 80 -3.62 0.46 13.02
C PRO A 80 -2.81 -0.62 13.77
N ASP A 81 -3.13 -1.89 13.55
CA ASP A 81 -2.45 -3.04 14.16
C ASP A 81 -1.32 -3.61 13.29
N LEU A 82 -0.97 -2.91 12.21
CA LEU A 82 0.08 -3.25 11.25
C LEU A 82 -0.12 -4.60 10.53
N LEU A 83 -1.35 -5.13 10.51
CA LEU A 83 -1.66 -6.40 9.88
C LEU A 83 -1.46 -6.37 8.36
N PHE A 84 -1.63 -5.20 7.74
CA PHE A 84 -1.33 -4.95 6.33
C PHE A 84 -0.93 -3.50 6.12
N GLY A 85 -0.32 -3.24 4.96
CA GLY A 85 0.02 -1.88 4.56
C GLY A 85 1.01 -1.83 3.40
N THR A 86 1.45 -0.61 3.13
CA THR A 86 2.46 -0.30 2.10
C THR A 86 3.55 0.61 2.62
N PHE A 87 4.75 0.47 2.05
CA PHE A 87 5.90 1.32 2.33
C PHE A 87 6.62 1.66 1.02
N GLY A 88 6.54 2.92 0.61
CA GLY A 88 7.24 3.49 -0.52
C GLY A 88 8.57 4.09 -0.09
N HIS A 89 9.68 3.57 -0.64
CA HIS A 89 11.02 4.06 -0.38
C HIS A 89 11.49 4.94 -1.55
N PRO A 90 11.67 6.27 -1.37
CA PRO A 90 11.99 7.19 -2.47
C PRO A 90 13.38 6.93 -3.05
N TRP A 91 14.38 6.72 -2.20
CA TRP A 91 15.78 6.55 -2.66
C TRP A 91 16.09 5.19 -3.27
N GLU A 92 15.51 4.12 -2.73
CA GLU A 92 15.62 2.78 -3.34
C GLU A 92 14.68 2.61 -4.54
N GLN A 93 13.71 3.53 -4.70
CA GLN A 93 12.62 3.45 -5.68
C GLN A 93 11.89 2.11 -5.57
N THR A 94 11.41 1.78 -4.38
CA THR A 94 10.71 0.52 -4.14
C THR A 94 9.38 0.72 -3.45
N LEU A 95 8.44 -0.18 -3.75
CA LEU A 95 7.19 -0.33 -3.03
C LEU A 95 7.20 -1.70 -2.33
N CYS A 96 7.14 -1.68 -1.01
CA CYS A 96 6.90 -2.86 -0.19
C CYS A 96 5.41 -2.95 0.15
N VAL A 97 4.84 -4.15 0.03
CA VAL A 97 3.46 -4.47 0.42
C VAL A 97 3.47 -5.68 1.33
N TRP A 98 2.68 -5.65 2.39
CA TRP A 98 2.52 -6.78 3.33
C TRP A 98 1.08 -6.99 3.75
N GLY A 99 0.85 -8.14 4.39
CA GLY A 99 -0.46 -8.61 4.82
C GLY A 99 -1.06 -9.52 3.76
N ALA A 100 -1.38 -10.77 4.14
CA ALA A 100 -1.79 -11.81 3.20
C ALA A 100 -3.01 -11.41 2.36
N GLY A 101 -3.99 -10.76 2.98
CA GLY A 101 -5.18 -10.28 2.26
C GLY A 101 -4.88 -9.16 1.26
N LEU A 102 -3.97 -8.23 1.61
CA LEU A 102 -3.56 -7.18 0.70
C LEU A 102 -2.75 -7.74 -0.47
N LEU A 103 -1.75 -8.59 -0.19
CA LEU A 103 -0.96 -9.25 -1.24
C LEU A 103 -1.83 -10.07 -2.19
N ALA A 104 -2.79 -10.85 -1.67
CA ALA A 104 -3.72 -11.60 -2.50
C ALA A 104 -4.57 -10.71 -3.43
N ALA A 105 -4.86 -9.47 -3.00
CA ALA A 105 -5.65 -8.53 -3.78
C ALA A 105 -4.82 -7.80 -4.85
N VAL A 106 -3.52 -7.56 -4.64
CA VAL A 106 -2.74 -6.63 -5.49
C VAL A 106 -1.55 -7.26 -6.22
N GLU A 107 -1.02 -8.41 -5.79
CA GLU A 107 0.26 -8.93 -6.27
C GLU A 107 0.29 -9.12 -7.80
N ALA A 108 -0.76 -9.71 -8.37
CA ALA A 108 -0.83 -9.97 -9.81
C ALA A 108 -0.86 -8.66 -10.62
N GLU A 109 -1.68 -7.69 -10.21
CA GLU A 109 -1.80 -6.39 -10.89
C GLU A 109 -0.52 -5.56 -10.73
N LEU A 110 0.08 -5.53 -9.54
CA LEU A 110 1.35 -4.86 -9.30
C LEU A 110 2.48 -5.50 -10.12
N THR A 111 2.49 -6.83 -10.28
CA THR A 111 3.48 -7.52 -11.10
C THR A 111 3.27 -7.23 -12.59
N GLY A 112 2.03 -7.17 -13.05
CA GLY A 112 1.71 -6.73 -14.42
C GLY A 112 2.12 -5.28 -14.70
N LEU A 113 2.00 -4.41 -13.69
CA LEU A 113 2.34 -2.99 -13.80
C LEU A 113 3.85 -2.73 -13.69
N LEU A 114 4.49 -3.26 -12.65
CA LEU A 114 5.86 -2.93 -12.24
C LEU A 114 6.91 -3.96 -12.70
N GLY A 115 6.46 -5.10 -13.24
CA GLY A 115 7.30 -6.26 -13.52
C GLY A 115 7.52 -7.15 -12.29
N GLU A 116 8.44 -8.11 -12.42
CA GLU A 116 8.71 -9.08 -11.35
C GLU A 116 9.18 -8.41 -10.05
N PRO A 117 8.72 -8.89 -8.87
CA PRO A 117 9.21 -8.41 -7.59
C PRO A 117 10.72 -8.56 -7.45
N LEU A 118 11.33 -7.55 -6.84
CA LEU A 118 12.75 -7.57 -6.46
C LEU A 118 13.02 -8.60 -5.35
N ARG A 119 12.06 -8.77 -4.44
CA ARG A 119 12.18 -9.65 -3.29
C ARG A 119 10.81 -10.15 -2.86
N ARG A 120 10.72 -11.45 -2.63
CA ARG A 120 9.67 -12.10 -1.84
C ARG A 120 10.35 -12.67 -0.60
N ARG A 121 9.82 -12.38 0.58
CA ARG A 121 10.25 -13.08 1.79
C ARG A 121 9.16 -14.08 2.14
N ASP A 122 9.52 -15.35 2.24
CA ASP A 122 8.61 -16.34 2.81
C ASP A 122 8.43 -16.03 4.29
N GLY A 123 7.20 -16.18 4.81
CA GLY A 123 6.90 -15.94 6.21
C GLY A 123 7.55 -17.02 7.08
N ASP A 124 8.83 -16.88 7.39
CA ASP A 124 9.50 -17.68 8.40
C ASP A 124 9.03 -17.20 9.78
N GLY A 125 8.33 -18.10 10.49
CA GLY A 125 7.81 -17.88 11.85
C GLY A 125 8.87 -17.84 12.93
#